data_AF-A0A926N9B8-F1
#
_entry.id   AF-A0A926N9B8-F1
#
_cell.length_a   1.000
_cell.length_b   1.000
_cell.length_c   1.000
_cell.angle_alpha   90.00
_cell.angle_beta   90.00
_cell.angle_gamma   90.00
#
_symmetry.space_group_name_H-M   'P 1'
#
loop_
_entity.id
_entity.type
_entity.pdbx_description
1 polymer ?
#
loop_
_entity_poly.entity_id
_entity_poly.type
_entity_poly.pdbx_seq_one_letter_code
_entity_poly.pdbx_strand_id
1 'polypeptide(L)'
;MKRWIKISFISIISTFLLLGCASKNETSTPSPQVEKVQYSNLTPQKNESPEAVAQRLVSIATQITGVKNATALSIGPYSLVGLDVEAGYERGKVGTLKYTVAQAIKEDPKGSNVLVTADIDLTNRIKAINEDFQDGKPISGIIEEMAEIVSRISPQPSKEVPKQQKKELPEKS
;
A
#
# COMPACT_ATOMS: atom_id res chain seq x y z
N MET A 1 37.56 -20.42 -56.90
CA MET A 1 38.16 -19.83 -55.68
C MET A 1 37.40 -18.66 -55.06
N LYS A 2 36.40 -18.03 -55.72
CA LYS A 2 35.65 -16.87 -55.14
C LYS A 2 34.39 -17.22 -54.34
N ARG A 3 33.88 -18.46 -54.41
CA ARG A 3 32.69 -18.91 -53.66
C ARG A 3 32.97 -19.29 -52.21
N TRP A 4 34.19 -19.76 -51.94
CA TRP A 4 34.63 -20.19 -50.60
C TRP A 4 34.97 -19.00 -49.69
N ILE A 5 35.41 -17.88 -50.27
CA ILE A 5 35.65 -16.62 -49.57
C ILE A 5 34.35 -15.99 -49.06
N LYS A 6 33.25 -16.08 -49.83
CA LYS A 6 31.94 -15.54 -49.43
C LYS A 6 31.29 -16.34 -48.28
N ILE A 7 31.52 -17.64 -48.22
CA ILE A 7 30.98 -18.53 -47.18
C ILE A 7 31.74 -18.33 -45.86
N SER A 8 33.05 -18.09 -45.91
CA SER A 8 33.86 -17.77 -44.73
C SER A 8 33.54 -16.38 -44.15
N PHE A 9 33.22 -15.39 -45.00
CA PHE A 9 32.86 -14.04 -44.57
C PHE A 9 31.48 -13.96 -43.88
N ILE A 10 30.53 -14.79 -44.30
CA ILE A 10 29.19 -14.88 -43.69
C ILE A 10 29.21 -15.58 -42.32
N SER A 11 30.15 -16.50 -42.09
CA SER A 11 30.30 -17.19 -40.80
C SER A 11 30.96 -16.31 -39.72
N ILE A 12 31.77 -15.31 -40.09
CA ILE A 12 32.48 -14.42 -39.15
C ILE A 12 31.60 -13.26 -38.63
N ILE A 13 30.55 -12.89 -39.35
CA ILE A 13 29.59 -11.84 -38.94
C ILE A 13 28.55 -12.37 -37.95
N SER A 14 28.31 -13.69 -37.88
CA SER A 14 27.33 -14.29 -36.97
C SER A 14 27.85 -14.56 -35.56
N THR A 15 29.15 -14.42 -35.29
CA THR A 15 29.76 -14.68 -33.96
C THR A 15 29.93 -13.42 -33.11
N PHE A 16 29.39 -12.27 -33.54
CA PHE A 16 29.49 -10.99 -32.79
C PHE A 16 28.28 -10.68 -31.89
N LEU A 17 27.50 -11.69 -31.51
CA LEU A 17 26.58 -11.59 -30.38
C LEU A 17 27.17 -12.40 -29.22
N LEU A 18 27.78 -11.70 -28.27
CA LEU A 18 27.86 -11.98 -26.82
C LEU A 18 29.09 -11.30 -26.17
N LEU A 19 29.17 -9.96 -26.23
CA LEU A 19 29.99 -9.19 -25.29
C LEU A 19 29.13 -8.20 -24.50
N GLY A 20 28.66 -8.68 -23.34
CA GLY A 20 28.71 -8.03 -22.03
C GLY A 20 28.14 -6.62 -21.83
N CYS A 21 27.13 -6.53 -20.95
CA CYS A 21 26.85 -5.32 -20.17
C CYS A 21 28.05 -4.97 -19.26
N ALA A 22 28.49 -3.72 -19.28
CA ALA A 22 29.30 -3.13 -18.22
C ALA A 22 28.62 -1.84 -17.75
N SER A 23 27.96 -1.90 -16.60
CA SER A 23 27.51 -0.71 -15.87
C SER A 23 28.73 0.07 -15.41
N LYS A 24 29.00 1.19 -16.08
CA LYS A 24 30.03 2.15 -15.67
C LYS A 24 29.42 3.09 -14.63
N ASN A 25 29.72 2.80 -13.36
CA ASN A 25 29.42 3.66 -12.24
C ASN A 25 30.71 4.39 -11.83
N GLU A 26 30.83 5.67 -12.16
CA GLU A 26 31.80 6.60 -11.58
C GLU A 26 31.28 8.01 -11.84
N THR A 27 30.99 8.78 -10.80
CA THR A 27 31.52 10.14 -10.59
C THR A 27 30.90 10.71 -9.31
N SER A 28 31.68 10.66 -8.24
CA SER A 28 31.50 11.51 -7.07
C SER A 28 31.89 12.95 -7.42
N THR A 29 31.05 13.93 -7.07
CA THR A 29 31.41 15.35 -6.94
C THR A 29 30.41 16.04 -5.99
N PRO A 30 30.77 17.18 -5.40
CA PRO A 30 31.09 17.37 -3.98
C PRO A 30 29.86 17.66 -3.08
N SER A 31 29.98 17.27 -1.81
CA SER A 31 28.98 17.48 -0.75
C SER A 31 28.69 18.96 -0.47
N PRO A 32 27.42 19.39 -0.47
CA PRO A 32 27.01 20.55 0.33
C PRO A 32 27.10 20.17 1.81
N GLN A 33 27.73 21.01 2.62
CA GLN A 33 27.71 20.86 4.09
C GLN A 33 26.30 21.18 4.57
N VAL A 34 25.46 20.16 4.71
CA VAL A 34 24.16 20.28 5.38
C VAL A 34 24.43 20.06 6.87
N GLU A 35 24.14 21.09 7.65
CA GLU A 35 24.15 21.10 9.10
C GLU A 35 23.45 19.85 9.65
N LYS A 36 24.23 19.01 10.32
CA LYS A 36 23.79 17.69 10.80
C LYS A 36 22.91 17.88 12.04
N VAL A 37 21.63 18.16 11.84
CA VAL A 37 20.61 18.02 12.88
C VAL A 37 20.69 16.58 13.41
N GLN A 38 21.05 16.44 14.69
CA GLN A 38 21.03 15.16 15.38
C GLN A 38 19.58 14.74 15.58
N TYR A 39 19.04 13.94 14.66
CA TYR A 39 17.84 13.17 14.94
C TYR A 39 18.21 12.07 15.94
N SER A 40 17.90 12.30 17.21
CA SER A 40 17.95 11.26 18.22
C SER A 40 16.92 10.17 17.85
N ASN A 41 17.42 8.95 17.67
CA ASN A 41 16.66 7.70 17.63
C ASN A 41 15.68 7.50 16.46
N LEU A 42 16.19 7.55 15.22
CA LEU A 42 15.60 6.74 14.15
C LEU A 42 16.30 5.38 14.19
N THR A 43 15.72 4.40 14.89
CA THR A 43 16.07 2.99 14.67
C THR A 43 16.04 2.76 13.17
N PRO A 44 17.08 2.17 12.54
CA PRO A 44 17.03 1.85 11.11
C PRO A 44 15.80 0.97 10.90
N GLN A 45 14.73 1.55 10.36
CA GLN A 45 13.52 0.81 10.10
C GLN A 45 13.92 -0.16 9.01
N LYS A 46 14.11 -1.43 9.37
CA LYS A 46 14.37 -2.48 8.41
C LYS A 46 13.29 -2.35 7.33
N ASN A 47 13.71 -2.23 6.07
CA ASN A 47 12.79 -2.25 4.94
C ASN A 47 12.14 -3.64 4.92
N GLU A 48 11.02 -3.77 5.63
CA GLU A 48 10.16 -4.95 5.56
C GLU A 48 9.50 -4.98 4.20
N SER A 49 9.35 -6.18 3.63
CA SER A 49 8.64 -6.33 2.37
C SER A 49 7.14 -6.02 2.59
N PRO A 50 6.41 -5.62 1.55
CA PRO A 50 4.97 -5.38 1.65
C PRO A 50 4.21 -6.58 2.22
N GLU A 51 4.62 -7.80 1.87
CA GLU A 51 4.01 -9.04 2.35
C GLU A 51 4.26 -9.24 3.84
N ALA A 52 5.47 -8.94 4.32
CA ALA A 52 5.80 -9.01 5.74
C ALA A 52 4.97 -8.03 6.57
N VAL A 53 4.79 -6.79 6.07
CA VAL A 53 3.91 -5.81 6.70
C VAL A 53 2.47 -6.28 6.72
N ALA A 54 1.94 -6.77 5.60
CA ALA A 54 0.57 -7.28 5.51
C ALA A 54 0.33 -8.44 6.48
N GLN A 55 1.24 -9.42 6.53
CA GLN A 55 1.15 -10.55 7.47
C GLN A 55 1.18 -10.09 8.93
N ARG A 56 2.04 -9.12 9.24
CA ARG A 56 2.10 -8.51 10.58
C ARG A 56 0.78 -7.85 10.95
N LEU A 57 0.20 -7.04 10.06
CA LEU A 57 -1.09 -6.40 10.29
C LEU A 57 -2.24 -7.41 10.49
N VAL A 58 -2.26 -8.49 9.69
CA VAL A 58 -3.19 -9.62 9.90
C VAL A 58 -3.02 -10.22 11.29
N SER A 59 -1.78 -10.48 11.71
CA SER A 59 -1.51 -11.08 13.01
C SER A 59 -2.05 -10.23 14.17
N ILE A 60 -1.86 -8.91 14.11
CA ILE A 60 -2.39 -7.97 15.11
C ILE A 60 -3.91 -8.00 15.12
N ALA A 61 -4.55 -7.93 13.96
CA ALA A 61 -6.00 -7.94 13.85
C ALA A 61 -6.63 -9.23 14.39
N THR A 62 -6.04 -10.38 14.09
CA THR A 62 -6.56 -11.70 14.50
C THR A 62 -6.39 -12.00 16.00
N GLN A 63 -5.59 -11.22 16.74
CA GLN A 63 -5.49 -11.35 18.20
C GLN A 63 -6.68 -10.73 18.94
N ILE A 64 -7.52 -9.96 18.25
CA ILE A 64 -8.65 -9.26 18.88
C ILE A 64 -9.90 -10.13 18.84
N THR A 65 -10.48 -10.37 20.02
CA THR A 65 -11.72 -11.14 20.18
C THR A 65 -12.84 -10.62 19.27
N GLY A 66 -13.52 -11.53 18.57
CA GLY A 66 -14.56 -11.21 17.59
C GLY A 66 -14.05 -11.07 16.16
N VAL A 67 -12.73 -10.99 15.94
CA VAL A 67 -12.12 -11.15 14.61
C VAL A 67 -11.87 -12.64 14.38
N LYS A 68 -12.63 -13.22 13.45
CA LYS A 68 -12.46 -14.62 13.04
C LYS A 68 -11.24 -14.79 12.14
N ASN A 69 -11.05 -13.85 11.21
CA ASN A 69 -9.90 -13.81 10.31
C ASN A 69 -9.66 -12.36 9.82
N ALA A 70 -8.52 -12.11 9.21
CA ALA A 70 -8.24 -10.84 8.55
C ALA A 70 -7.48 -11.06 7.24
N THR A 71 -7.59 -10.09 6.32
CA THR A 71 -6.78 -10.02 5.11
C THR A 71 -6.19 -8.63 4.99
N ALA A 72 -4.93 -8.53 4.59
CA ALA A 72 -4.27 -7.25 4.42
C ALA A 72 -3.54 -7.17 3.08
N LEU A 73 -3.47 -5.96 2.54
CA LEU A 73 -2.64 -5.58 1.41
C LEU A 73 -1.82 -4.36 1.83
N SER A 74 -0.51 -4.40 1.60
CA SER A 74 0.40 -3.29 1.87
C SER A 74 1.10 -2.90 0.59
N ILE A 75 1.20 -1.60 0.31
CA ILE A 75 1.92 -1.04 -0.85
C ILE A 75 2.63 0.22 -0.40
N GLY A 76 3.96 0.17 -0.39
CA GLY A 76 4.79 1.28 0.10
C GLY A 76 4.38 1.66 1.53
N PRO A 77 4.04 2.94 1.79
CA PRO A 77 3.68 3.37 3.13
C PRO A 77 2.21 3.10 3.50
N TYR A 78 1.35 2.63 2.58
CA TYR A 78 -0.09 2.48 2.79
C TYR A 78 -0.50 1.02 2.97
N SER A 79 -1.56 0.74 3.72
CA SER A 79 -2.15 -0.60 3.79
C SER A 79 -3.66 -0.58 3.98
N LEU A 80 -4.31 -1.65 3.50
CA LEU A 80 -5.73 -1.94 3.72
C LEU A 80 -5.85 -3.23 4.53
N VAL A 81 -6.76 -3.26 5.50
CA VAL A 81 -7.07 -4.45 6.31
C VAL A 81 -8.57 -4.70 6.27
N GLY A 82 -8.97 -5.84 5.74
CA GLY A 82 -10.33 -6.37 5.79
C GLY A 82 -10.49 -7.35 6.94
N LEU A 83 -11.56 -7.20 7.73
CA LEU A 83 -11.88 -8.05 8.87
C LEU A 83 -13.02 -9.01 8.52
N ASP A 84 -12.80 -10.30 8.78
CA ASP A 84 -13.86 -11.31 8.86
C ASP A 84 -14.28 -11.43 10.33
N VAL A 85 -15.53 -11.06 10.60
CA VAL A 85 -16.09 -11.00 11.96
C VAL A 85 -16.86 -12.29 12.23
N GLU A 86 -16.84 -12.77 13.47
CA GLU A 86 -17.56 -13.99 13.86
C GLU A 86 -19.06 -13.95 13.49
N ALA A 87 -19.60 -15.11 13.11
CA ALA A 87 -21.02 -15.23 12.77
C ALA A 87 -21.89 -14.90 13.99
N GLY A 88 -22.90 -14.05 13.81
CA GLY A 88 -23.78 -13.63 14.89
C GLY A 88 -23.23 -12.48 15.75
N TYR A 89 -22.05 -11.93 15.42
CA TYR A 89 -21.58 -10.69 16.04
C TYR A 89 -22.57 -9.56 15.73
N GLU A 90 -23.04 -8.87 16.78
CA GLU A 90 -24.06 -7.84 16.63
C GLU A 90 -23.57 -6.71 15.72
N ARG A 91 -24.38 -6.32 14.72
CA ARG A 91 -24.06 -5.23 13.79
C ARG A 91 -23.68 -3.92 14.51
N GLY A 92 -24.28 -3.64 15.66
CA GLY A 92 -23.96 -2.47 16.49
C GLY A 92 -22.57 -2.51 17.13
N LYS A 93 -21.99 -3.71 17.32
CA LYS A 93 -20.67 -3.91 17.93
C LYS A 93 -19.53 -3.94 16.90
N VAL A 94 -19.85 -4.14 15.62
CA VAL A 94 -18.85 -4.16 14.52
C VAL A 94 -18.08 -2.84 14.45
N GLY A 95 -18.75 -1.71 14.70
CA GLY A 95 -18.08 -0.40 14.75
C GLY A 95 -17.03 -0.31 15.86
N THR A 96 -17.36 -0.78 17.06
CA THR A 96 -16.43 -0.85 18.19
C THR A 96 -15.29 -1.81 17.90
N LEU A 97 -15.56 -2.97 17.31
CA LEU A 97 -14.52 -3.93 16.92
C LEU A 97 -13.54 -3.31 15.92
N LYS A 98 -14.04 -2.65 14.88
CA LYS A 98 -13.22 -1.93 13.89
C LYS A 98 -12.34 -0.88 14.56
N TYR A 99 -12.89 -0.12 15.51
CA TYR A 99 -12.14 0.89 16.25
C TYR A 99 -11.02 0.25 17.09
N THR A 100 -11.32 -0.82 17.83
CA THR A 100 -10.33 -1.54 18.63
C THR A 100 -9.18 -2.07 17.77
N VAL A 101 -9.50 -2.68 16.62
CA VAL A 101 -8.49 -3.17 15.67
C VAL A 101 -7.67 -2.04 15.09
N ALA A 102 -8.31 -0.95 14.66
CA ALA A 102 -7.60 0.21 14.14
C ALA A 102 -6.63 0.82 15.16
N GLN A 103 -6.99 0.84 16.45
CA GLN A 103 -6.09 1.33 17.50
C GLN A 103 -4.92 0.40 17.76
N ALA A 104 -5.17 -0.91 17.87
CA ALA A 104 -4.09 -1.88 18.05
C ALA A 104 -3.09 -1.84 16.89
N ILE A 105 -3.58 -1.70 15.66
CA ILE A 105 -2.73 -1.50 14.49
C ILE A 105 -1.98 -0.17 14.58
N LYS A 106 -2.62 0.93 15.00
CA LYS A 106 -1.99 2.25 15.06
C LYS A 106 -0.80 2.33 16.02
N GLU A 107 -0.80 1.52 17.08
CA GLU A 107 0.34 1.39 18.00
C GLU A 107 1.55 0.69 17.36
N ASP A 108 1.35 0.00 16.24
CA ASP A 108 2.39 -0.64 15.48
C ASP A 108 3.24 0.39 14.69
N PRO A 109 4.58 0.26 14.65
CA PRO A 109 5.44 1.10 13.81
C PRO A 109 5.11 1.11 12.31
N LYS A 110 4.35 0.13 11.82
CA LYS A 110 3.87 0.02 10.43
C LYS A 110 2.38 0.37 10.29
N GLY A 111 1.73 0.79 11.37
CA GLY A 111 0.30 1.05 11.45
C GLY A 111 -0.19 2.45 11.05
N SER A 112 0.72 3.38 10.75
CA SER A 112 0.38 4.80 10.63
C SER A 112 -0.52 5.17 9.44
N ASN A 113 -0.56 4.36 8.38
CA ASN A 113 -1.37 4.59 7.18
C ASN A 113 -2.20 3.35 6.81
N VAL A 114 -2.90 2.80 7.80
CA VAL A 114 -3.74 1.61 7.61
C VAL A 114 -5.21 1.99 7.63
N LEU A 115 -5.95 1.59 6.60
CA LEU A 115 -7.42 1.65 6.61
C LEU A 115 -7.98 0.28 6.94
N VAL A 116 -8.92 0.25 7.90
CA VAL A 116 -9.55 -0.98 8.36
C VAL A 116 -11.03 -0.98 7.94
N THR A 117 -11.50 -2.09 7.38
CA THR A 117 -12.90 -2.31 7.03
C THR A 117 -13.40 -3.64 7.58
N ALA A 118 -14.68 -3.70 7.91
CA ALA A 118 -15.39 -4.94 8.24
C ALA A 118 -16.55 -5.19 7.24
N ASP A 119 -16.54 -4.44 6.13
CA ASP A 119 -17.47 -4.66 5.03
C ASP A 119 -17.06 -5.90 4.23
N ILE A 120 -18.00 -6.83 4.02
CA ILE A 120 -17.72 -8.12 3.40
C ILE A 120 -17.29 -7.96 1.93
N ASP A 121 -17.91 -7.05 1.18
CA ASP A 121 -17.54 -6.78 -0.22
C ASP A 121 -16.12 -6.24 -0.29
N LEU A 122 -15.82 -5.20 0.50
CA LEU A 122 -14.50 -4.58 0.50
C LEU A 122 -13.42 -5.56 0.99
N THR A 123 -13.69 -6.38 2.01
CA THR A 123 -12.75 -7.41 2.47
C THR A 123 -12.45 -8.43 1.37
N ASN A 124 -13.47 -8.89 0.63
CA ASN A 124 -13.27 -9.81 -0.49
C ASN A 124 -12.45 -9.17 -1.62
N ARG A 125 -12.68 -7.88 -1.90
CA ARG A 125 -11.88 -7.15 -2.89
C ARG A 125 -10.43 -6.99 -2.45
N ILE A 126 -10.16 -6.65 -1.19
CA ILE A 126 -8.79 -6.59 -0.65
C ILE A 126 -8.09 -7.93 -0.86
N LYS A 127 -8.80 -9.04 -0.59
CA LYS A 127 -8.27 -10.39 -0.80
C LYS A 127 -7.93 -10.66 -2.26
N ALA A 128 -8.84 -10.37 -3.18
CA ALA A 128 -8.60 -10.55 -4.62
C ALA A 128 -7.42 -9.72 -5.13
N ILE A 129 -7.30 -8.46 -4.68
CA ILE A 129 -6.17 -7.60 -5.06
C ILE A 129 -4.86 -8.15 -4.48
N ASN A 130 -4.87 -8.68 -3.25
CA ASN A 130 -3.69 -9.30 -2.68
C ASN A 130 -3.27 -10.55 -3.46
N GLU A 131 -4.22 -11.41 -3.86
CA GLU A 131 -3.95 -12.57 -4.72
C GLU A 131 -3.31 -12.12 -6.06
N ASP A 132 -3.90 -11.12 -6.71
CA ASP A 132 -3.37 -10.51 -7.94
C ASP A 132 -1.96 -9.94 -7.77
N PHE A 133 -1.69 -9.32 -6.62
CA PHE A 133 -0.37 -8.79 -6.27
C PHE A 133 0.66 -9.92 -6.08
N GLN A 134 0.29 -11.01 -5.39
CA GLN A 134 1.15 -12.19 -5.24
C GLN A 134 1.42 -12.91 -6.58
N ASP A 135 0.44 -12.91 -7.48
CA ASP A 135 0.55 -13.49 -8.82
C ASP A 135 1.42 -12.64 -9.77
N GLY A 136 1.93 -11.49 -9.32
CA GLY A 136 2.84 -10.65 -10.07
C GLY A 136 2.15 -9.76 -11.11
N LYS A 137 0.86 -9.44 -10.94
CA LYS A 137 0.18 -8.49 -11.82
C LYS A 137 0.81 -7.09 -11.75
N PRO A 138 0.71 -6.27 -12.81
CA PRO A 138 1.29 -4.93 -12.83
C PRO A 138 0.80 -4.05 -11.67
N ILE A 139 1.76 -3.44 -10.95
CA ILE A 139 1.48 -2.63 -9.76
C ILE A 139 0.51 -1.45 -10.02
N SER A 140 0.48 -0.92 -11.25
CA SER A 140 -0.45 0.14 -11.64
C SER A 140 -1.92 -0.29 -11.51
N GLY A 141 -2.25 -1.52 -11.90
CA GLY A 141 -3.61 -2.05 -11.78
C GLY A 141 -3.99 -2.33 -10.33
N ILE A 142 -3.04 -2.82 -9.54
CA ILE A 142 -3.21 -3.01 -8.08
C ILE A 142 -3.52 -1.67 -7.39
N ILE A 143 -2.80 -0.60 -7.74
CA ILE A 143 -3.00 0.74 -7.17
C ILE A 143 -4.37 1.31 -7.58
N GLU A 144 -4.81 1.09 -8.82
CA GLU A 144 -6.12 1.54 -9.31
C GLU A 144 -7.26 0.89 -8.52
N GLU A 145 -7.20 -0.43 -8.33
CA GLU A 145 -8.17 -1.17 -7.50
C GLU A 145 -8.11 -0.74 -6.04
N MET A 146 -6.91 -0.53 -5.49
CA MET A 146 -6.72 -0.04 -4.12
C MET A 146 -7.37 1.35 -3.94
N ALA A 147 -7.20 2.25 -4.91
CA ALA A 147 -7.79 3.59 -4.87
C ALA A 147 -9.33 3.53 -4.87
N GLU A 148 -9.92 2.62 -5.63
CA GLU A 148 -11.37 2.42 -5.62
C GLU A 148 -11.87 1.97 -4.23
N ILE A 149 -11.18 1.02 -3.58
CA ILE A 149 -11.52 0.61 -2.22
C ILE A 149 -11.39 1.78 -1.24
N VAL A 150 -10.28 2.53 -1.29
CA VAL A 150 -10.06 3.71 -0.43
C VAL A 150 -11.19 4.71 -0.57
N SER A 151 -11.68 4.96 -1.80
CA SER A 151 -12.78 5.88 -2.06
C SER A 151 -14.11 5.46 -1.41
N ARG A 152 -14.32 4.16 -1.20
CA ARG A 152 -15.51 3.60 -0.56
C ARG A 152 -15.38 3.58 0.97
N ILE A 153 -14.17 3.37 1.48
CA ILE A 153 -13.89 3.38 2.94
C ILE A 153 -13.87 4.82 3.47
N SER A 154 -13.23 5.73 2.73
CA SER A 154 -13.16 7.13 3.11
C SER A 154 -14.57 7.72 3.09
N PRO A 155 -14.99 8.44 4.15
CA PRO A 155 -16.26 9.15 4.09
C PRO A 155 -16.24 10.07 2.88
N GLN A 156 -17.25 9.97 2.01
CA GLN A 156 -17.47 11.02 1.02
C GLN A 156 -17.56 12.33 1.80
N PRO A 157 -16.81 13.40 1.43
CA PRO A 157 -17.08 14.71 1.98
C PRO A 157 -18.52 15.02 1.58
N SER A 158 -19.44 14.85 2.52
CA SER A 158 -20.79 15.36 2.38
C SER A 158 -20.58 16.83 2.06
N LYS A 159 -21.07 17.30 0.90
CA LYS A 159 -21.07 18.73 0.59
C LYS A 159 -21.74 19.37 1.80
N GLU A 160 -20.95 20.01 2.67
CA GLU A 160 -21.48 20.75 3.80
C GLU A 160 -22.40 21.79 3.18
N VAL A 161 -23.70 21.59 3.25
CA VAL A 161 -24.67 22.61 2.88
C VAL A 161 -24.40 23.73 3.89
N PRO A 162 -23.91 24.91 3.47
CA PRO A 162 -23.62 25.97 4.41
C PRO A 162 -24.90 26.24 5.19
N LYS A 163 -24.86 26.08 6.52
CA LYS A 163 -25.99 26.46 7.38
C LYS A 163 -26.25 27.93 7.09
N GLN A 164 -27.33 28.23 6.38
CA GLN A 164 -27.81 29.60 6.26
C GLN A 164 -28.18 30.04 7.68
N GLN A 165 -27.26 30.78 8.30
CA GLN A 165 -27.49 31.42 9.57
C GLN A 165 -28.64 32.41 9.35
N LYS A 166 -29.82 32.03 9.84
CA LYS A 166 -31.02 32.87 9.85
C LYS A 166 -30.63 34.18 10.53
N LYS A 167 -30.49 35.24 9.74
CA LYS A 167 -30.22 36.58 10.23
C LYS A 167 -31.49 37.05 10.92
N GLU A 168 -31.55 36.92 12.24
CA GLU A 168 -32.59 37.56 13.04
C GLU A 168 -32.47 39.06 12.83
N LEU A 169 -33.51 39.62 12.21
CA LEU A 169 -33.65 41.04 11.95
C LEU A 169 -33.94 41.71 13.31
N PRO A 170 -33.27 42.82 13.68
CA PRO A 170 -33.48 43.42 15.00
C PRO A 170 -34.92 43.91 15.13
N GLU A 171 -35.55 43.50 16.23
CA GLU A 171 -36.83 44.01 16.69
C GLU A 171 -36.73 45.53 16.89
N LYS A 172 -37.52 46.27 16.13
CA LYS A 172 -37.53 47.73 16.13
C LYS A 172 -38.43 48.18 17.28
N SER A 173 -37.83 48.83 18.29
CA SER A 173 -38.55 49.61 19.30
C SER A 173 -39.02 50.95 18.75
#